data_AF-A0A841U008-F1
#
_entry.id   AF-A0A841U008-F1
#
_cell.length_a   1.000
_cell.length_b   1.000
_cell.length_c   1.000
_cell.angle_alpha   90.00
_cell.angle_beta   90.00
_cell.angle_gamma   90.00
#
_symmetry.space_group_name_H-M   'P 1'
#
loop_
_entity.id
_entity.type
_entity.pdbx_description
1 polymer ?
#
loop_
_entity_poly.entity_id
_entity_poly.type
_entity_poly.pdbx_seq_one_letter_code
_entity_poly.pdbx_strand_id
1 'polypeptide(L)'
;MKSPSRRPMAVLSTFGVTQLHRQNPYMVAWWSAVFPGFGHLLLNQYLRGTLLTLSEVIINTLAHINEAMIYSFCGQFEQAKSVLEPRWAFGYLLTYLIAIWDSYRSSLNQNKLFHLASMENEPIPSLRLFSAEIQYVEQRRPLTAIAFSFLFPGTGQLYNHRFGLAFYAIFWWWVYASLSHAYEALMYLLIGQLSKANQVLHPHWLLFMPSVMGGSVYHSYLTTLEHNKLFALEQRQHLTGRYRSSEVRLLDGAGAGS
;
A
#
# COMPACT_ATOMS: atom_id res chain seq x y z
N MET A 1 -1.17 37.76 -5.06
CA MET A 1 -0.80 36.36 -4.72
C MET A 1 -1.99 35.72 -4.03
N LYS A 2 -2.55 34.62 -4.56
CA LYS A 2 -3.63 33.89 -3.86
C LYS A 2 -3.01 33.33 -2.57
N SER A 3 -3.65 33.53 -1.42
CA SER A 3 -3.20 32.91 -0.16
C SER A 3 -3.15 31.39 -0.34
N PRO A 4 -2.13 30.69 0.19
CA PRO A 4 -2.08 29.23 0.14
C PRO A 4 -3.36 28.65 0.74
N SER A 5 -3.85 27.55 0.17
CA SER A 5 -5.06 26.91 0.69
C SER A 5 -4.82 26.41 2.11
N ARG A 6 -5.88 26.27 2.90
CA ARG A 6 -5.74 25.69 4.25
C ARG A 6 -5.48 24.18 4.15
N ARG A 7 -5.91 23.54 3.06
CA ARG A 7 -5.92 22.09 2.89
C ARG A 7 -5.46 21.70 1.48
N PRO A 8 -4.14 21.50 1.27
CA PRO A 8 -3.63 21.07 -0.02
C PRO A 8 -4.10 19.65 -0.35
N MET A 9 -4.54 19.43 -1.59
CA MET A 9 -5.00 18.12 -2.04
C MET A 9 -3.84 17.17 -2.37
N ALA A 10 -2.74 17.68 -2.92
CA ALA A 10 -1.57 16.89 -3.27
C ALA A 10 -0.26 17.66 -3.05
N VAL A 11 0.76 16.94 -2.62
CA VAL A 11 2.11 17.45 -2.38
C VAL A 11 3.11 16.54 -3.06
N LEU A 12 3.92 17.10 -3.95
CA LEU A 12 5.09 16.43 -4.52
C LEU A 12 6.23 16.53 -3.50
N SER A 13 6.83 15.39 -3.18
CA SER A 13 7.98 15.22 -2.29
C SER A 13 9.05 14.38 -3.00
N THR A 14 10.27 14.35 -2.46
CA THR A 14 11.36 13.49 -2.97
C THR A 14 11.01 11.99 -2.97
N PHE A 15 10.02 11.57 -2.19
CA PHE A 15 9.60 10.16 -2.07
C PHE A 15 8.36 9.82 -2.90
N GLY A 16 7.79 10.77 -3.65
CA GLY A 16 6.55 10.58 -4.40
C GLY A 16 5.50 11.66 -4.21
N VAL A 17 4.32 11.40 -4.75
CA VAL A 17 3.12 12.28 -4.77
C VAL A 17 2.18 12.00 -3.61
N THR A 18 2.34 12.61 -2.43
CA THR A 18 1.37 12.38 -1.33
C THR A 18 0.08 13.15 -1.59
N GLN A 19 -1.07 12.47 -1.60
CA GLN A 19 -2.35 13.10 -1.90
C GLN A 19 -3.47 12.67 -0.95
N LEU A 20 -4.48 13.53 -0.83
CA LEU A 20 -5.78 13.17 -0.30
C LEU A 20 -6.64 12.61 -1.43
N HIS A 21 -7.30 11.50 -1.16
CA HIS A 21 -8.26 10.90 -2.08
C HIS A 21 -9.33 10.18 -1.28
N ARG A 22 -10.48 9.95 -1.91
CA ARG A 22 -11.56 9.22 -1.26
C ARG A 22 -11.19 7.75 -1.14
N GLN A 23 -11.40 7.18 0.04
CA GLN A 23 -11.15 5.78 0.36
C GLN A 23 -12.39 5.13 0.95
N ASN A 24 -12.56 3.82 0.72
CA ASN A 24 -13.54 3.03 1.45
C ASN A 24 -12.93 2.64 2.82
N PRO A 25 -13.46 3.13 3.95
CA PRO A 25 -12.89 2.85 5.27
C PRO A 25 -12.82 1.36 5.60
N TYR A 26 -13.79 0.57 5.13
CA TYR A 26 -13.81 -0.88 5.34
C TYR A 26 -12.66 -1.57 4.60
N MET A 27 -12.34 -1.10 3.39
CA MET A 27 -11.21 -1.65 2.63
C MET A 27 -9.87 -1.30 3.27
N VAL A 28 -9.75 -0.08 3.81
CA VAL A 28 -8.56 0.33 4.57
C VAL A 28 -8.38 -0.53 5.83
N ALA A 29 -9.47 -0.74 6.57
CA ALA A 29 -9.46 -1.61 7.75
C ALA A 29 -9.14 -3.07 7.42
N TRP A 30 -9.71 -3.59 6.32
CA TRP A 30 -9.44 -4.93 5.81
C TRP A 30 -7.95 -5.13 5.53
N TRP A 31 -7.31 -4.19 4.82
CA TRP A 31 -5.88 -4.30 4.56
C TRP A 31 -5.03 -4.18 5.84
N SER A 32 -5.46 -3.38 6.81
CA SER A 32 -4.82 -3.35 8.14
C SER A 32 -4.97 -4.68 8.89
N ALA A 33 -6.06 -5.41 8.68
CA ALA A 33 -6.27 -6.75 9.25
C ALA A 33 -5.46 -7.83 8.52
N VAL A 34 -5.25 -7.71 7.21
CA VAL A 34 -4.40 -8.62 6.44
C VAL A 34 -2.93 -8.52 6.87
N PHE A 35 -2.47 -7.29 7.14
CA PHE A 35 -1.14 -7.02 7.65
C PHE A 35 -1.11 -5.63 8.31
N PRO A 36 -0.94 -5.53 9.65
CA PRO A 36 -0.89 -4.26 10.35
C PRO A 36 0.07 -3.25 9.69
N GLY A 37 -0.47 -2.06 9.40
CA GLY A 37 0.24 -0.99 8.70
C GLY A 37 -0.12 -0.82 7.23
N PHE A 38 -0.65 -1.84 6.53
CA PHE A 38 -1.09 -1.68 5.14
C PHE A 38 -2.24 -0.68 5.00
N GLY A 39 -3.19 -0.67 5.95
CA GLY A 39 -4.24 0.35 5.99
C GLY A 39 -3.65 1.77 6.03
N HIS A 40 -2.63 2.01 6.85
CA HIS A 40 -1.96 3.31 6.94
C HIS A 40 -1.18 3.66 5.66
N LEU A 41 -0.56 2.67 4.99
CA LEU A 41 0.09 2.88 3.69
C LEU A 41 -0.92 3.33 2.63
N LEU A 42 -2.12 2.74 2.60
CA LEU A 42 -3.20 3.16 1.68
C LEU A 42 -3.69 4.59 1.96
N LEU A 43 -3.54 5.07 3.20
CA LEU A 43 -3.85 6.44 3.60
C LEU A 43 -2.69 7.42 3.39
N ASN A 44 -1.64 7.00 2.66
CA ASN A 44 -0.38 7.74 2.46
C ASN A 44 0.32 8.15 3.77
N GLN A 45 0.03 7.46 4.88
CA GLN A 45 0.68 7.65 6.19
C GLN A 45 1.92 6.76 6.30
N TYR A 46 2.87 6.95 5.38
CA TYR A 46 3.95 5.99 5.14
C TYR A 46 4.78 5.64 6.36
N LEU A 47 5.22 6.62 7.15
CA LEU A 47 6.02 6.35 8.34
C LEU A 47 5.27 5.46 9.35
N ARG A 48 3.99 5.75 9.58
CA ARG A 48 3.15 4.94 10.48
C ARG A 48 2.95 3.54 9.93
N GLY A 49 2.63 3.45 8.64
CA GLY A 49 2.49 2.17 7.94
C GLY A 49 3.74 1.32 8.05
N THR A 50 4.91 1.87 7.73
CA THR A 50 6.20 1.20 7.82
C THR A 50 6.53 0.74 9.24
N LEU A 51 6.30 1.57 10.26
CA LEU A 51 6.58 1.18 11.65
C LEU A 51 5.66 0.05 12.12
N LEU A 52 4.39 0.08 11.72
CA LEU A 52 3.42 -0.98 12.04
C LEU A 52 3.75 -2.27 11.30
N THR A 53 4.14 -2.22 10.02
CA THR A 53 4.55 -3.42 9.28
C THR A 53 5.84 -4.03 9.83
N LEU A 54 6.78 -3.21 10.32
CA LEU A 54 7.97 -3.72 11.02
C LEU A 54 7.60 -4.35 12.36
N SER A 55 6.72 -3.70 13.12
CA SER A 55 6.22 -4.21 14.40
C SER A 55 5.49 -5.54 14.22
N GLU A 56 4.71 -5.69 13.14
CA GLU A 56 4.03 -6.93 12.77
C GLU A 56 5.04 -8.08 12.67
N VAL A 57 6.08 -7.94 11.85
CA VAL A 57 7.09 -8.99 11.67
C VAL A 57 7.78 -9.35 12.98
N ILE A 58 8.19 -8.34 13.75
CA ILE A 58 8.93 -8.53 15.00
C ILE A 58 8.05 -9.24 16.02
N ILE A 59 6.86 -8.72 16.30
CA ILE A 59 5.98 -9.25 17.34
C ILE A 59 5.45 -10.62 16.93
N ASN A 60 5.05 -10.82 15.66
CA ASN A 60 4.59 -12.11 15.16
C ASN A 60 5.69 -13.19 15.32
N THR A 61 6.95 -12.84 15.02
CA THR A 61 8.09 -13.75 15.20
C THR A 61 8.35 -14.07 16.67
N LEU A 62 8.32 -13.06 17.56
CA LEU A 62 8.54 -13.29 19.00
C LEU A 62 7.38 -14.03 19.68
N ALA A 63 6.18 -13.92 19.14
CA ALA A 63 4.98 -14.60 19.63
C ALA A 63 4.76 -15.98 19.01
N HIS A 64 5.50 -16.36 17.96
CA HIS A 64 5.28 -17.56 17.14
C HIS A 64 3.85 -17.66 16.55
N ILE A 65 3.27 -16.52 16.14
CA ILE A 65 1.87 -16.46 15.66
C ILE A 65 1.69 -17.27 14.37
N ASN A 66 2.58 -17.11 13.39
CA ASN A 66 2.47 -17.85 12.13
C ASN A 66 2.63 -19.36 12.33
N GLU A 67 3.56 -19.80 13.19
CA GLU A 67 3.72 -21.23 13.54
C GLU A 67 2.47 -21.79 14.21
N ALA A 68 1.94 -21.09 15.23
CA ALA A 68 0.70 -21.46 15.90
C ALA A 68 -0.49 -21.53 14.92
N MET A 69 -0.53 -20.63 13.93
CA MET A 69 -1.56 -20.62 12.89
C MET A 69 -1.48 -21.87 12.00
N ILE A 70 -0.29 -22.31 11.61
CA ILE A 70 -0.10 -23.53 10.80
C ILE A 70 -0.58 -24.75 11.58
N TYR A 71 -0.13 -24.91 12.83
CA TYR A 71 -0.58 -26.00 13.68
C TYR A 71 -2.10 -25.99 13.86
N SER A 72 -2.70 -24.80 14.05
CA SER A 72 -4.15 -24.65 14.17
C SER A 72 -4.89 -25.08 12.90
N PHE A 73 -4.43 -24.69 11.72
CA PHE A 73 -5.04 -25.09 10.44
C PHE A 73 -4.84 -26.57 10.11
N CYS A 74 -3.79 -27.20 10.64
CA CYS A 74 -3.59 -28.65 10.55
C CYS A 74 -4.33 -29.44 11.65
N GLY A 75 -5.14 -28.80 12.50
CA GLY A 75 -5.89 -29.44 13.59
C GLY A 75 -5.03 -29.83 14.81
N GLN A 76 -3.78 -29.38 14.87
CA GLN A 76 -2.81 -29.70 15.93
C GLN A 76 -2.86 -28.64 17.04
N PHE A 77 -4.03 -28.48 17.65
CA PHE A 77 -4.29 -27.38 18.61
C PHE A 77 -3.40 -27.41 19.86
N GLU A 78 -3.01 -28.58 20.36
CA GLU A 78 -2.09 -28.68 21.50
C GLU A 78 -0.69 -28.18 21.15
N GLN A 79 -0.21 -28.48 19.94
CA GLN A 79 1.06 -27.95 19.45
C GLN A 79 0.99 -26.43 19.27
N ALA A 80 -0.10 -25.92 18.66
CA ALA A 80 -0.34 -24.49 18.52
C ALA A 80 -0.26 -23.74 19.85
N LYS A 81 -0.88 -24.28 20.91
CA LYS A 81 -0.80 -23.70 22.26
C LYS A 81 0.60 -23.75 22.84
N SER A 82 1.34 -24.84 22.60
CA SER A 82 2.67 -25.03 23.18
C SER A 82 3.75 -24.12 22.57
N VAL A 83 3.62 -23.74 21.30
CA VAL A 83 4.61 -22.88 20.63
C VAL A 83 4.35 -21.39 20.83
N LEU A 84 3.10 -21.01 21.10
CA LEU A 84 2.71 -19.62 21.25
C LEU A 84 3.34 -19.00 22.51
N GLU A 85 4.00 -17.86 22.38
CA GLU A 85 4.50 -17.10 23.54
C GLU A 85 3.40 -16.12 24.01
N PRO A 86 2.80 -16.32 25.20
CA PRO A 86 1.58 -15.59 25.57
C PRO A 86 1.79 -14.08 25.78
N ARG A 87 2.97 -13.63 26.23
CA ARG A 87 3.22 -12.21 26.52
C ARG A 87 3.27 -11.40 25.22
N TRP A 88 4.01 -11.88 24.23
CA TRP A 88 4.08 -11.29 22.91
C TRP A 88 2.77 -11.47 22.14
N ALA A 89 2.09 -12.60 22.28
CA ALA A 89 0.79 -12.82 21.64
C ALA A 89 -0.30 -11.86 22.14
N PHE A 90 -0.32 -11.55 23.44
CA PHE A 90 -1.24 -10.54 23.98
C PHE A 90 -0.90 -9.14 23.44
N GLY A 91 0.39 -8.80 23.38
CA GLY A 91 0.85 -7.55 22.75
C GLY A 91 0.44 -7.45 21.29
N TYR A 92 0.62 -8.53 20.52
CA TYR A 92 0.20 -8.67 19.13
C TYR A 92 -1.29 -8.40 18.96
N LEU A 93 -2.14 -9.03 19.78
CA LEU A 93 -3.59 -8.85 19.70
C LEU A 93 -3.99 -7.38 19.89
N LEU A 94 -3.37 -6.69 20.86
CA LEU A 94 -3.65 -5.28 21.10
C LEU A 94 -3.19 -4.39 19.95
N THR A 95 -1.95 -4.56 19.48
CA THR A 95 -1.42 -3.76 18.36
C THR A 95 -2.22 -4.00 17.08
N TYR A 96 -2.61 -5.25 16.82
CA TYR A 96 -3.45 -5.66 15.69
C TYR A 96 -4.81 -4.94 15.71
N LEU A 97 -5.56 -5.02 16.82
CA LEU A 97 -6.88 -4.39 16.93
C LEU A 97 -6.79 -2.86 16.84
N ILE A 98 -5.79 -2.25 17.48
CA ILE A 98 -5.57 -0.79 17.44
C ILE A 98 -5.21 -0.34 16.03
N ALA A 99 -4.34 -1.06 15.31
CA ALA A 99 -3.96 -0.71 13.94
C ALA A 99 -5.17 -0.76 12.98
N ILE A 100 -6.06 -1.74 13.13
CA ILE A 100 -7.29 -1.82 12.34
C ILE A 100 -8.20 -0.63 12.64
N TRP A 101 -8.51 -0.40 13.91
CA TRP A 101 -9.40 0.68 14.34
C TRP A 101 -8.87 2.06 13.95
N ASP A 102 -7.57 2.32 14.17
CA ASP A 102 -6.94 3.60 13.86
C ASP A 102 -6.94 3.89 12.36
N SER A 103 -6.65 2.88 11.53
CA SER A 103 -6.70 3.02 10.07
C SER A 103 -8.12 3.32 9.57
N TYR A 104 -9.14 2.65 10.13
CA TYR A 104 -10.55 2.88 9.81
C TYR A 104 -10.97 4.32 10.15
N ARG A 105 -10.71 4.76 11.39
CA ARG A 105 -11.03 6.12 11.85
C ARG A 105 -10.27 7.17 11.04
N SER A 106 -9.00 6.94 10.76
CA SER A 106 -8.16 7.84 9.96
C SER A 106 -8.70 7.98 8.54
N SER A 107 -9.19 6.91 7.93
CA SER A 107 -9.84 6.94 6.61
C SER A 107 -11.09 7.82 6.61
N LEU A 108 -11.96 7.69 7.61
CA LEU A 108 -13.14 8.54 7.76
C LEU A 108 -12.78 10.03 7.85
N ASN A 109 -11.72 10.35 8.60
CA ASN A 109 -11.27 11.73 8.75
C ASN A 109 -10.62 12.27 7.48
N GLN A 110 -9.76 11.50 6.81
CA GLN A 110 -9.15 11.90 5.55
C GLN A 110 -10.17 12.11 4.44
N ASN A 111 -11.24 11.30 4.38
CA ASN A 111 -12.34 11.51 3.43
C ASN A 111 -13.03 12.86 3.61
N LYS A 112 -13.23 13.32 4.86
CA LYS A 112 -13.77 14.66 5.15
C LYS A 112 -12.79 15.75 4.69
N LEU A 113 -11.50 15.56 4.95
CA LEU A 113 -10.46 16.51 4.51
C LEU A 113 -10.38 16.58 2.98
N PHE A 114 -10.49 15.45 2.29
CA PHE A 114 -10.52 15.38 0.83
C PHE A 114 -11.70 16.20 0.27
N HIS A 115 -12.90 16.05 0.85
CA HIS A 115 -14.07 16.83 0.44
C HIS A 115 -13.88 18.34 0.65
N LEU A 116 -13.23 18.76 1.75
CA LEU A 116 -12.95 20.17 1.98
C LEU A 116 -11.88 20.69 1.01
N ALA A 117 -10.81 19.93 0.78
CA ALA A 117 -9.73 20.29 -0.15
C ALA A 117 -10.23 20.40 -1.60
N SER A 118 -11.14 19.53 -2.03
CA SER A 118 -11.72 19.60 -3.38
C SER A 118 -12.57 20.85 -3.59
N MET A 119 -13.23 21.36 -2.55
CA MET A 119 -13.95 22.65 -2.59
C MET A 119 -13.00 23.86 -2.61
N GLU A 120 -11.86 23.79 -1.91
CA GLU A 120 -10.83 24.84 -1.96
C GLU A 120 -10.18 24.93 -3.35
N ASN A 121 -10.16 23.82 -4.10
CA ASN A 121 -9.71 23.72 -5.49
C ASN A 121 -8.36 24.43 -5.74
N GLU A 122 -7.40 24.14 -4.87
CA GLU A 122 -6.04 24.65 -5.00
C GLU A 122 -5.39 24.11 -6.30
N PRO A 123 -4.59 24.92 -7.02
CA PRO A 123 -3.83 24.44 -8.17
C PRO A 123 -2.92 23.27 -7.80
N ILE A 124 -3.07 22.16 -8.50
CA ILE A 124 -2.25 20.96 -8.31
C ILE A 124 -0.91 21.17 -9.04
N PRO A 125 0.24 20.90 -8.40
CA PRO A 125 1.53 20.95 -9.08
C PRO A 125 1.70 19.76 -10.03
N SER A 126 2.07 20.02 -11.29
CA SER A 126 2.35 18.98 -12.29
C SER A 126 3.76 18.38 -12.18
N LEU A 127 4.75 19.20 -11.85
CA LEU A 127 6.17 18.85 -11.79
C LEU A 127 6.86 19.63 -10.65
N ARG A 128 7.79 18.97 -9.95
CA ARG A 128 8.70 19.61 -8.99
C ARG A 128 10.08 18.96 -9.08
N LEU A 129 11.10 19.79 -9.22
CA LEU A 129 12.50 19.38 -9.22
C LEU A 129 13.06 19.43 -7.81
N PHE A 130 13.57 18.30 -7.33
CA PHE A 130 14.35 18.20 -6.10
C PHE A 130 15.81 17.93 -6.47
N SER A 131 16.75 18.20 -5.55
CA SER A 131 18.17 17.95 -5.79
C SER A 131 18.50 16.48 -6.07
N ALA A 132 17.67 15.56 -5.56
CA ALA A 132 17.88 14.11 -5.70
C ALA A 132 16.91 13.42 -6.67
N GLU A 133 15.85 14.11 -7.12
CA GLU A 133 14.71 13.44 -7.79
C GLU A 133 13.87 14.45 -8.62
N ILE A 134 13.25 13.98 -9.71
CA ILE A 134 12.32 14.75 -10.54
C ILE A 134 10.90 14.20 -10.41
N GLN A 135 10.07 14.85 -9.60
CA GLN A 135 8.74 14.34 -9.28
C GLN A 135 7.68 14.97 -10.17
N TYR A 136 6.91 14.15 -10.86
CA TYR A 136 5.80 14.61 -11.70
C TYR A 136 4.57 13.70 -11.60
N VAL A 137 3.44 14.28 -12.00
CA VAL A 137 2.18 13.56 -12.17
C VAL A 137 2.06 13.17 -13.64
N GLU A 138 1.84 11.89 -13.92
CA GLU A 138 1.60 11.38 -15.27
C GLU A 138 0.52 10.31 -15.27
N GLN A 139 -0.03 10.04 -16.46
CA GLN A 139 -0.98 8.97 -16.67
C GLN A 139 -0.26 7.64 -16.93
N ARG A 140 -0.67 6.60 -16.20
CA ARG A 140 -0.06 5.26 -16.24
C ARG A 140 -1.11 4.16 -16.42
N ARG A 141 -0.69 2.98 -16.88
CA ARG A 141 -1.58 1.82 -17.04
C ARG A 141 -1.67 1.02 -15.74
N PRO A 142 -2.86 0.87 -15.12
CA PRO A 142 -2.99 0.14 -13.85
C PRO A 142 -2.60 -1.35 -13.95
N LEU A 143 -2.86 -1.98 -15.10
CA LEU A 143 -2.51 -3.39 -15.33
C LEU A 143 -0.99 -3.63 -15.30
N THR A 144 -0.20 -2.67 -15.77
CA THR A 144 1.27 -2.75 -15.70
C THR A 144 1.75 -2.70 -14.25
N ALA A 145 1.15 -1.85 -13.42
CA ALA A 145 1.46 -1.77 -11.99
C ALA A 145 1.16 -3.09 -11.27
N ILE A 146 0.00 -3.69 -11.56
CA ILE A 146 -0.39 -5.01 -11.03
C ILE A 146 0.61 -6.08 -11.44
N ALA A 147 0.92 -6.19 -12.74
CA ALA A 147 1.81 -7.22 -13.25
C ALA A 147 3.20 -7.15 -12.59
N PHE A 148 3.76 -5.95 -12.46
CA PHE A 148 5.04 -5.74 -11.80
C PHE A 148 4.99 -6.11 -10.32
N SER A 149 4.03 -5.57 -9.55
CA SER A 149 3.90 -5.89 -8.12
C SER A 149 3.59 -7.36 -7.85
N PHE A 150 2.91 -8.06 -8.76
CA PHE A 150 2.63 -9.50 -8.62
C PHE A 150 3.89 -10.34 -8.82
N LEU A 151 4.69 -10.03 -9.85
CA LEU A 151 5.94 -10.75 -10.12
C LEU A 151 6.99 -10.47 -9.05
N PHE A 152 7.10 -9.21 -8.62
CA PHE A 152 8.09 -8.79 -7.64
C PHE A 152 7.57 -7.61 -6.81
N PRO A 153 7.04 -7.85 -5.60
CA PRO A 153 6.53 -6.80 -4.72
C PRO A 153 7.49 -5.63 -4.55
N GLY A 154 6.99 -4.41 -4.75
CA GLY A 154 7.75 -3.16 -4.71
C GLY A 154 8.02 -2.55 -6.08
N THR A 155 8.05 -3.34 -7.15
CA THR A 155 8.28 -2.81 -8.51
C THR A 155 7.09 -2.02 -9.05
N GLY A 156 5.84 -2.38 -8.73
CA GLY A 156 4.68 -1.57 -9.08
C GLY A 156 4.62 -0.24 -8.32
N GLN A 157 5.18 -0.18 -7.11
CA GLN A 157 5.39 1.08 -6.37
C GLN A 157 6.46 1.93 -7.04
N LEU A 158 7.54 1.30 -7.52
CA LEU A 158 8.60 1.98 -8.28
C LEU A 158 8.02 2.58 -9.58
N TYR A 159 7.20 1.82 -10.30
CA TYR A 159 6.47 2.30 -11.48
C TYR A 159 5.59 3.52 -11.19
N ASN A 160 5.01 3.60 -9.99
CA ASN A 160 4.22 4.74 -9.53
C ASN A 160 5.04 5.89 -8.94
N HIS A 161 6.38 5.88 -9.11
CA HIS A 161 7.31 6.87 -8.55
C HIS A 161 7.24 6.97 -7.01
N ARG A 162 6.99 5.84 -6.34
CA ARG A 162 7.07 5.72 -4.88
C ARG A 162 8.37 5.03 -4.48
N PHE A 163 9.48 5.71 -4.73
CA PHE A 163 10.84 5.18 -4.52
C PHE A 163 11.02 4.59 -3.11
N GLY A 164 10.75 5.35 -2.04
CA GLY A 164 11.02 4.89 -0.68
C GLY A 164 10.24 3.63 -0.30
N LEU A 165 8.95 3.58 -0.68
CA LEU A 165 8.10 2.42 -0.42
C LEU A 165 8.48 1.22 -1.30
N ALA A 166 8.92 1.47 -2.53
CA ALA A 166 9.37 0.42 -3.46
C ALA A 166 10.58 -0.34 -2.91
N PHE A 167 11.63 0.38 -2.50
CA PHE A 167 12.83 -0.23 -1.94
C PHE A 167 12.56 -0.93 -0.61
N TYR A 168 11.69 -0.35 0.23
CA TYR A 168 11.23 -1.01 1.44
C TYR A 168 10.55 -2.37 1.15
N ALA A 169 9.62 -2.41 0.19
CA ALA A 169 8.93 -3.64 -0.18
C ALA A 169 9.85 -4.67 -0.86
N ILE A 170 10.75 -4.23 -1.75
CA ILE A 170 11.76 -5.08 -2.39
C ILE A 170 12.68 -5.72 -1.35
N PHE A 171 13.15 -4.94 -0.37
CA PHE A 171 14.01 -5.42 0.70
C PHE A 171 13.31 -6.52 1.50
N TRP A 172 12.11 -6.26 2.00
CA TRP A 172 11.37 -7.24 2.79
C TRP A 172 10.96 -8.47 1.99
N TRP A 173 10.62 -8.31 0.71
CA TRP A 173 10.34 -9.44 -0.17
C TRP A 173 11.55 -10.39 -0.28
N TRP A 174 12.76 -9.83 -0.45
CA TRP A 174 13.99 -10.62 -0.42
C TRP A 174 14.23 -11.30 0.94
N VAL A 175 13.99 -10.60 2.05
CA VAL A 175 14.11 -11.18 3.39
C VAL A 175 13.18 -12.38 3.53
N TYR A 176 11.88 -12.23 3.22
CA TYR A 176 10.93 -13.34 3.32
C TYR A 176 11.28 -14.49 2.39
N ALA A 177 11.61 -14.20 1.12
CA ALA A 177 11.95 -15.24 0.16
C ALA A 177 13.20 -16.03 0.55
N SER A 178 14.19 -15.36 1.16
CA SER A 178 15.42 -16.01 1.63
C SER A 178 15.18 -16.85 2.88
N LEU A 179 14.51 -16.29 3.90
CA LEU A 179 14.27 -16.98 5.17
C LEU A 179 13.23 -18.11 5.05
N SER A 180 12.32 -18.03 4.07
CA SER A 180 11.35 -19.09 3.77
C SER A 180 11.88 -20.18 2.84
N HIS A 181 13.06 -19.97 2.22
CA HIS A 181 13.53 -20.75 1.08
C HIS A 181 12.50 -20.87 -0.07
N ALA A 182 11.61 -19.88 -0.22
CA ALA A 182 10.51 -19.95 -1.19
C ALA A 182 10.96 -20.15 -2.63
N TYR A 183 12.06 -19.49 -3.05
CA TYR A 183 12.57 -19.64 -4.40
C TYR A 183 13.21 -21.01 -4.64
N GLU A 184 13.91 -21.56 -3.66
CA GLU A 184 14.47 -22.91 -3.75
C GLU A 184 13.36 -23.96 -3.85
N ALA A 185 12.33 -23.81 -3.00
CA ALA A 185 11.15 -24.65 -3.06
C ALA A 185 10.41 -24.55 -4.40
N LEU A 186 10.30 -23.34 -4.96
CA LEU A 186 9.73 -23.12 -6.29
C LEU A 186 10.55 -23.82 -7.39
N MET A 187 11.88 -23.79 -7.33
CA MET A 187 12.72 -24.51 -8.29
C MET A 187 12.51 -26.02 -8.21
N TYR A 188 12.46 -26.61 -7.00
CA TYR A 188 12.13 -28.02 -6.84
C TYR A 188 10.72 -28.37 -7.31
N LEU A 189 9.75 -27.47 -7.10
CA LEU A 189 8.38 -27.61 -7.59
C LEU A 189 8.34 -27.67 -9.13
N LEU A 190 9.06 -26.78 -9.81
CA LEU A 190 9.12 -26.71 -11.27
C LEU A 190 9.79 -27.94 -11.90
N ILE A 191 10.74 -28.57 -11.19
CA ILE A 191 11.38 -29.83 -11.60
C ILE A 191 10.49 -31.06 -11.28
N GLY A 192 9.37 -30.86 -10.56
CA GLY A 192 8.43 -31.93 -10.19
C GLY A 192 8.76 -32.65 -8.87
N GLN A 193 9.73 -32.16 -8.08
CA GLN A 193 10.16 -32.77 -6.81
C GLN A 193 9.37 -32.22 -5.62
N LEU A 194 8.08 -32.52 -5.57
CA LEU A 194 7.14 -32.01 -4.54
C LEU A 194 7.59 -32.28 -3.10
N SER A 195 8.09 -33.49 -2.81
CA SER A 195 8.52 -33.84 -1.45
C SER A 195 9.70 -32.99 -0.99
N LYS A 196 10.65 -32.68 -1.88
CA LYS A 196 11.79 -31.83 -1.53
C LYS A 196 11.40 -30.37 -1.40
N ALA A 197 10.52 -29.89 -2.29
CA ALA A 197 9.98 -28.54 -2.20
C ALA A 197 9.34 -28.27 -0.83
N ASN A 198 8.52 -29.20 -0.34
CA ASN A 198 7.85 -29.05 0.95
C ASN A 198 8.81 -29.14 2.15
N GLN A 199 9.88 -29.94 2.06
CA GLN A 199 10.85 -30.13 3.15
C GLN A 199 11.76 -28.91 3.35
N VAL A 200 12.04 -28.17 2.28
CA VAL A 200 12.95 -27.02 2.31
C VAL A 200 12.24 -25.74 2.78
N LEU A 201 10.92 -25.64 2.62
CA LEU A 201 10.16 -24.47 3.01
C LEU A 201 10.19 -24.24 4.52
N HIS A 202 10.44 -22.99 4.92
CA HIS A 202 10.23 -22.55 6.30
C HIS A 202 8.86 -21.85 6.43
N PRO A 203 7.85 -22.50 7.04
CA PRO A 203 6.47 -22.02 6.98
C PRO A 203 6.23 -20.67 7.66
N HIS A 204 6.93 -20.36 8.76
CA HIS A 204 6.81 -19.08 9.48
C HIS A 204 7.00 -17.86 8.57
N TRP A 205 8.08 -17.86 7.78
CA TRP A 205 8.43 -16.75 6.90
C TRP A 205 7.60 -16.74 5.62
N LEU A 206 7.22 -17.93 5.15
CA LEU A 206 6.38 -18.09 3.97
C LEU A 206 5.01 -17.44 4.18
N LEU A 207 4.43 -17.53 5.38
CA LEU A 207 3.10 -17.00 5.67
C LEU A 207 2.98 -15.48 5.59
N PHE A 208 4.07 -14.72 5.66
CA PHE A 208 4.03 -13.27 5.41
C PHE A 208 3.86 -12.93 3.92
N MET A 209 4.29 -13.81 3.01
CA MET A 209 4.42 -13.51 1.58
C MET A 209 3.07 -13.26 0.87
N PRO A 210 1.99 -14.04 1.09
CA PRO A 210 0.70 -13.79 0.42
C PRO A 210 0.13 -12.41 0.73
N SER A 211 0.20 -11.99 2.00
CA SER A 211 -0.25 -10.65 2.43
C SER A 211 0.58 -9.57 1.73
N VAL A 212 1.91 -9.69 1.74
CA VAL A 212 2.81 -8.70 1.11
C VAL A 212 2.59 -8.60 -0.40
N MET A 213 2.43 -9.74 -1.09
CA MET A 213 2.13 -9.75 -2.52
C MET A 213 0.77 -9.11 -2.81
N GLY A 214 -0.28 -9.54 -2.12
CA GLY A 214 -1.63 -8.99 -2.30
C GLY A 214 -1.70 -7.50 -1.99
N GLY A 215 -1.11 -7.08 -0.87
CA GLY A 215 -1.04 -5.68 -0.46
C GLY A 215 -0.24 -4.83 -1.46
N SER A 216 0.85 -5.36 -1.99
CA SER A 216 1.65 -4.67 -3.00
C SER A 216 0.91 -4.49 -4.32
N VAL A 217 0.24 -5.53 -4.80
CA VAL A 217 -0.60 -5.49 -6.00
C VAL A 217 -1.74 -4.51 -5.83
N TYR A 218 -2.48 -4.60 -4.73
CA TYR A 218 -3.61 -3.72 -4.47
C TYR A 218 -3.19 -2.25 -4.32
N HIS A 219 -2.13 -2.01 -3.53
CA HIS A 219 -1.61 -0.65 -3.33
C HIS A 219 -1.12 -0.04 -4.65
N SER A 220 -0.33 -0.76 -5.45
CA SER A 220 0.18 -0.25 -6.72
C SER A 220 -0.95 0.05 -7.71
N TYR A 221 -1.94 -0.84 -7.82
CA TYR A 221 -3.14 -0.63 -8.63
C TYR A 221 -3.90 0.64 -8.23
N LEU A 222 -4.25 0.75 -6.95
CA LEU A 222 -5.01 1.89 -6.42
C LEU A 222 -4.22 3.19 -6.59
N THR A 223 -2.92 3.17 -6.28
CA THR A 223 -2.05 4.34 -6.46
C THR A 223 -2.04 4.81 -7.92
N THR A 224 -1.95 3.89 -8.88
CA THR A 224 -2.00 4.24 -10.31
C THR A 224 -3.34 4.88 -10.68
N LEU A 225 -4.47 4.32 -10.22
CA LEU A 225 -5.78 4.91 -10.48
C LEU A 225 -5.92 6.31 -9.92
N GLU A 226 -5.49 6.52 -8.68
CA GLU A 226 -5.62 7.81 -8.01
C GLU A 226 -4.63 8.85 -8.57
N HIS A 227 -3.42 8.45 -8.96
CA HIS A 227 -2.50 9.33 -9.69
C HIS A 227 -3.07 9.74 -11.07
N ASN A 228 -3.73 8.82 -11.79
CA ASN A 228 -4.38 9.14 -13.06
C ASN A 228 -5.52 10.14 -12.90
N LYS A 229 -6.32 10.02 -11.82
CA LYS A 229 -7.36 11.00 -11.48
C LYS A 229 -6.74 12.36 -11.16
N LEU A 230 -5.67 12.37 -10.37
CA LEU A 230 -4.95 13.61 -10.05
C LEU A 230 -4.39 14.29 -11.31
N PHE A 231 -3.81 13.51 -12.22
CA PHE A 231 -3.35 14.00 -13.52
C PHE A 231 -4.47 14.66 -14.31
N ALA A 232 -5.63 13.99 -14.45
CA ALA A 232 -6.76 14.53 -15.17
C ALA A 232 -7.32 15.82 -14.53
N LEU A 233 -7.34 15.89 -13.20
CA LEU A 233 -7.74 17.09 -12.46
C LEU A 233 -6.77 18.26 -12.68
N GLU A 234 -5.46 18.00 -12.62
CA GLU A 234 -4.42 19.00 -12.90
C GLU A 234 -4.55 19.54 -14.33
N GLN A 235 -4.68 18.65 -15.32
CA GLN A 235 -4.88 19.03 -16.71
C GLN A 235 -6.14 19.85 -16.91
N ARG A 236 -7.26 19.48 -16.26
CA ARG A 236 -8.50 20.27 -16.31
C ARG A 236 -8.29 21.66 -15.72
N GLN A 237 -7.64 21.77 -14.57
CA GLN A 237 -7.34 23.07 -13.93
C GLN A 237 -6.46 23.94 -14.84
N HIS A 238 -5.41 23.35 -15.43
CA HIS A 238 -4.50 24.03 -16.34
C HIS A 238 -5.23 24.57 -17.58
N LEU A 239 -5.98 23.71 -18.27
CA LEU A 239 -6.70 24.08 -19.49
C LEU A 239 -7.80 25.10 -19.20
N THR A 240 -8.57 24.92 -18.12
CA THR A 240 -9.62 25.88 -17.72
C THR A 240 -9.03 27.24 -17.39
N GLY A 241 -7.86 27.27 -16.72
CA GLY A 241 -7.15 28.51 -16.42
C GLY A 241 -6.62 29.21 -17.68
N ARG A 242 -6.01 28.44 -18.60
CA ARG A 242 -5.40 28.96 -19.83
C ARG A 242 -6.42 29.43 -20.86
N TYR A 243 -7.52 28.70 -21.04
CA TYR A 243 -8.49 28.91 -22.11
C TYR A 243 -9.81 29.55 -21.64
N ARG A 244 -9.80 30.18 -20.46
CA ARG A 244 -11.00 30.81 -19.85
C ARG A 244 -11.68 31.84 -20.75
N SER A 245 -10.93 32.53 -21.60
CA SER A 245 -11.40 33.56 -22.54
C SER A 245 -11.55 33.07 -23.97
N SER A 246 -11.33 31.77 -24.24
CA SER A 246 -11.51 31.20 -25.57
C SER A 246 -12.97 30.85 -25.84
N GLU A 247 -13.40 30.92 -27.10
CA GLU A 247 -14.75 30.52 -27.52
C GLU A 247 -15.01 29.01 -27.33
N VAL A 248 -13.95 28.21 -27.26
CA VAL A 248 -14.01 26.77 -27.03
C VAL A 248 -14.29 26.50 -25.55
N ARG A 249 -15.56 26.28 -25.21
CA ARG A 249 -15.93 25.77 -23.88
C ARG A 249 -15.58 24.29 -23.78
N LEU A 250 -14.64 23.95 -22.89
CA LEU A 250 -14.42 22.56 -22.50
C LEU A 250 -15.73 22.04 -21.89
N LEU A 251 -16.31 21.01 -22.50
CA LEU A 251 -17.55 20.39 -22.03
C LEU A 251 -17.35 19.93 -20.58
N ASP A 252 -18.12 20.51 -19.65
CA ASP A 252 -18.22 20.00 -18.29
C ASP A 252 -18.82 18.59 -18.37
N GLY A 253 -17.97 17.58 -18.16
CA GLY A 253 -18.25 16.14 -18.14
C GLY A 253 -19.71 15.71 -18.32
N ALA A 254 -20.12 15.49 -19.57
CA ALA A 254 -21.22 14.60 -19.87
C ALA A 254 -20.76 13.16 -19.55
N GLY A 255 -21.20 12.60 -18.41
CA GLY A 255 -20.97 11.18 -18.09
C GLY A 255 -20.64 10.86 -16.63
N ALA A 256 -21.39 11.39 -15.67
CA ALA A 256 -21.58 10.74 -14.37
C ALA A 256 -23.09 10.69 -14.09
N GLY A 257 -23.81 9.98 -14.96
CA GLY A 257 -25.22 9.68 -14.79
C GLY A 257 -25.40 8.36 -14.05
N SER A 258 -26.36 8.38 -13.11
CA SER A 258 -27.14 7.26 -12.55
C SER A 258 -26.41 6.04 -12.00
#